data_AF-A0A2S9XQQ3-F1
#
_entry.id   AF-A0A2S9XQQ3-F1
#
_cell.length_a   1.000
_cell.length_b   1.000
_cell.length_c   1.000
_cell.angle_alpha   90.00
_cell.angle_beta   90.00
_cell.angle_gamma   90.00
#
_symmetry.space_group_name_H-M   'P 1'
#
loop_
_entity.id
_entity.type
_entity.pdbx_description
1 polymer ?
#
loop_
_entity_poly.entity_id
_entity_poly.type
_entity_poly.pdbx_seq_one_letter_code
_entity_poly.pdbx_strand_id
1 'polypeptide(L)'
;MVFVSGTAAEAKKVIVRNVKPAPPSPRPPPPPAWDQAEEIGNGGYVPSGPEANGEGSPIALVEATATVWALAGSRSWTGCSSVAHEASNQLFGYHEDVNNYRENHHWAIQARECPNVPEVLAMAARSELLRRFDLPEGLDETTDLSTIETGVLDSRAQAQAWIDAALVEQARRRDNRGLGLEYWRGRALLSTGDLVGARKALLRSLARASVEGWKLRRLLALTELYAGNLDAALDLAKRAFIDAPEADRVPSYFVLALVLDRAGDQAGARRRMQTALDRDEGSQLRSLESAMPLHERLYTRAYAKTVRSEASGALRLWNAYLARPEPEDPERRLAERHQTALRPLPGNLGGPAHANEGAAASGGP
;
A
#
# COMPACT_ATOMS: atom_id res chain seq x y z
N MET A 1 -4.54 -21.68 57.67
CA MET A 1 -5.42 -22.72 58.24
C MET A 1 -6.85 -22.18 58.18
N VAL A 2 -7.68 -22.84 57.36
CA VAL A 2 -9.14 -23.01 57.35
C VAL A 2 -9.50 -23.24 55.88
N PHE A 3 -9.73 -24.52 55.56
CA PHE A 3 -10.42 -24.97 54.35
C PHE A 3 -11.93 -24.89 54.62
N VAL A 4 -12.71 -24.39 53.67
CA VAL A 4 -14.10 -24.83 53.48
C VAL A 4 -14.37 -24.97 51.99
N SER A 5 -14.80 -26.17 51.65
CA SER A 5 -15.15 -26.73 50.36
C SER A 5 -16.64 -26.57 50.03
N GLY A 6 -16.97 -26.58 48.74
CA GLY A 6 -18.29 -26.95 48.19
C GLY A 6 -19.20 -25.75 47.88
N THR A 7 -20.00 -25.74 46.82
CA THR A 7 -20.30 -26.70 45.74
C THR A 7 -21.03 -25.92 44.63
N ALA A 8 -20.98 -26.44 43.40
CA ALA A 8 -21.77 -25.97 42.28
C ALA A 8 -23.27 -26.18 42.51
N ALA A 9 -24.06 -25.20 42.06
CA ALA A 9 -25.46 -25.24 41.60
C ALA A 9 -26.34 -24.20 42.31
N GLU A 10 -26.46 -23.01 41.71
CA GLU A 10 -27.68 -22.24 41.86
C GLU A 10 -28.00 -21.44 40.58
N ALA A 11 -29.05 -21.94 39.91
CA ALA A 11 -30.07 -21.21 39.17
C ALA A 11 -29.65 -20.12 38.18
N LYS A 12 -29.68 -20.51 36.89
CA LYS A 12 -29.99 -19.64 35.75
C LYS A 12 -31.23 -18.78 36.05
N LYS A 13 -31.05 -17.50 36.37
CA LYS A 13 -32.04 -16.45 36.13
C LYS A 13 -31.67 -15.74 34.83
N VAL A 14 -32.29 -16.16 33.73
CA VAL A 14 -32.29 -15.42 32.48
C VAL A 14 -33.09 -14.15 32.70
N ILE A 15 -32.40 -13.02 32.87
CA ILE A 15 -33.02 -11.70 32.76
C ILE A 15 -33.25 -11.48 31.26
N VAL A 16 -34.47 -11.72 30.79
CA VAL A 16 -34.90 -11.27 29.46
C VAL A 16 -34.97 -9.75 29.51
N ARG A 17 -33.89 -9.08 29.12
CA ARG A 17 -33.94 -7.67 28.74
C ARG A 17 -34.73 -7.60 27.43
N ASN A 18 -35.93 -7.04 27.49
CA ASN A 18 -36.64 -6.58 26.30
C ASN A 18 -35.76 -5.53 25.60
N VAL A 19 -34.99 -5.97 24.60
CA VAL A 19 -34.26 -5.08 23.71
C VAL A 19 -35.28 -4.48 22.76
N LYS A 20 -35.55 -3.18 22.95
CA LYS A 20 -36.29 -2.36 21.98
C LYS A 20 -35.58 -2.50 20.61
N PRO A 21 -36.30 -2.84 19.52
CA PRO A 21 -35.66 -2.98 18.21
C PRO A 21 -34.96 -1.67 17.85
N ALA A 22 -33.71 -1.79 17.38
CA ALA A 22 -32.94 -0.67 16.91
C ALA A 22 -33.69 0.04 15.77
N PRO A 23 -33.68 1.39 15.70
CA PRO A 23 -34.19 2.09 14.54
C PRO A 23 -33.46 1.60 13.28
N PRO A 24 -34.15 1.51 12.13
CA PRO A 24 -33.52 1.09 10.89
C PRO A 24 -32.30 1.95 10.59
N SER A 25 -31.19 1.30 10.23
CA SER A 25 -29.94 1.96 9.86
C SER A 25 -30.23 3.06 8.83
N PRO A 26 -29.62 4.24 8.95
CA PRO A 26 -29.71 5.27 7.92
C PRO A 26 -29.23 4.65 6.61
N ARG A 27 -30.00 4.87 5.52
CA ARG A 27 -29.61 4.43 4.19
C ARG A 27 -28.18 4.92 3.91
N PRO A 28 -27.34 4.10 3.27
CA PRO A 28 -26.03 4.57 2.82
C PRO A 28 -26.22 5.86 2.01
N PRO A 29 -25.33 6.86 2.17
CA PRO A 29 -25.38 8.07 1.36
C PRO A 29 -25.37 7.66 -0.12
N PRO A 30 -26.12 8.36 -0.98
CA PRO A 30 -26.03 8.11 -2.42
C PRO A 30 -24.56 8.24 -2.85
N PRO A 31 -24.12 7.45 -3.84
CA PRO A 31 -22.77 7.55 -4.35
C PRO A 31 -22.48 8.99 -4.82
N PRO A 32 -21.22 9.44 -4.76
CA PRO A 32 -20.82 10.75 -5.25
C PRO A 32 -21.31 10.97 -6.69
N ALA A 33 -21.70 12.20 -7.03
CA ALA A 33 -22.36 12.54 -8.31
C ALA A 33 -21.61 12.12 -9.60
N TRP A 34 -20.35 11.73 -9.53
CA TRP A 34 -19.59 11.23 -10.68
C TRP A 34 -19.87 9.76 -11.04
N ASP A 35 -20.48 8.97 -10.15
CA ASP A 35 -20.96 7.60 -10.44
C ASP A 35 -22.30 7.57 -11.21
N GLN A 36 -22.89 8.74 -11.51
CA GLN A 36 -24.13 8.88 -12.29
C GLN A 36 -23.88 9.47 -13.69
N ALA A 37 -22.62 9.60 -14.11
CA ALA A 37 -22.24 10.33 -15.32
C ALA A 37 -22.48 9.57 -16.65
N GLU A 38 -23.18 8.43 -16.65
CA GLU A 38 -23.58 7.74 -17.89
C GLU A 38 -24.94 8.19 -18.46
N GLU A 39 -25.67 9.12 -17.82
CA GLU A 39 -27.04 9.46 -18.25
C GLU A 39 -27.35 10.94 -18.53
N ILE A 40 -26.34 11.84 -18.58
CA ILE A 40 -26.57 13.23 -19.04
C ILE A 40 -25.79 13.48 -20.32
N GLY A 41 -26.45 13.18 -21.44
CA GLY A 41 -26.04 13.65 -22.75
C GLY A 41 -25.96 15.18 -22.78
N ASN A 42 -24.94 15.67 -23.50
CA ASN A 42 -24.77 17.02 -24.03
C ASN A 42 -25.90 18.02 -23.71
N GLY A 43 -25.71 18.83 -22.68
CA GLY A 43 -26.60 19.96 -22.40
C GLY A 43 -26.17 20.71 -21.14
N GLY A 44 -25.34 21.74 -21.31
CA GLY A 44 -24.95 22.61 -20.20
C GLY A 44 -26.16 23.37 -19.65
N TYR A 45 -26.39 23.25 -18.34
CA TYR A 45 -27.32 24.10 -17.60
C TYR A 45 -26.52 25.21 -16.90
N VAL A 46 -26.73 26.45 -17.32
CA VAL A 46 -26.23 27.65 -16.62
C VAL A 46 -27.38 28.16 -15.74
N PRO A 47 -27.19 28.34 -14.41
CA PRO A 47 -28.25 28.88 -13.57
C PRO A 47 -28.39 30.39 -13.79
N SER A 48 -29.62 30.83 -14.04
CA SER A 48 -29.98 32.24 -14.16
C SER A 48 -29.89 32.94 -12.80
N GLY A 49 -29.02 33.95 -12.68
CA GLY A 49 -29.01 34.90 -11.58
C GLY A 49 -30.07 36.00 -11.77
N PRO A 50 -30.47 36.72 -10.69
CA PRO A 50 -31.59 37.65 -10.72
C PRO A 50 -31.16 39.04 -11.21
N GLU A 51 -32.15 39.77 -11.73
CA GLU A 51 -32.14 41.16 -12.18
C GLU A 51 -31.62 41.43 -13.61
N ALA A 52 -32.55 41.66 -14.54
CA ALA A 52 -32.84 43.02 -15.02
C ALA A 52 -33.82 42.96 -16.20
N ASN A 53 -35.01 43.51 -15.99
CA ASN A 53 -35.87 43.97 -17.07
C ASN A 53 -35.13 45.10 -17.80
N GLY A 54 -34.81 44.88 -19.07
CA GLY A 54 -34.23 45.91 -19.93
C GLY A 54 -34.27 45.45 -21.37
N GLU A 55 -35.09 46.12 -22.17
CA GLU A 55 -35.09 46.01 -23.63
C GLU A 55 -33.69 46.34 -24.15
N GLY A 56 -32.92 45.30 -24.47
CA GLY A 56 -31.62 45.39 -25.10
C GLY A 56 -31.69 44.73 -26.47
N SER A 57 -31.32 45.48 -27.51
CA SER A 57 -31.14 45.03 -28.89
C SER A 57 -30.48 43.65 -28.98
N PRO A 58 -30.73 42.85 -30.03
CA PRO A 58 -30.11 41.54 -30.16
C PRO A 58 -28.60 41.71 -30.11
N ILE A 59 -28.00 41.28 -28.99
CA ILE A 59 -26.56 41.12 -28.87
C ILE A 59 -26.25 40.06 -29.91
N ALA A 60 -25.66 40.49 -31.02
CA ALA A 60 -25.05 39.57 -31.96
C ALA A 60 -24.15 38.66 -31.11
N LEU A 61 -24.51 37.38 -31.03
CA LEU A 61 -23.56 36.35 -30.65
C LEU A 61 -22.46 36.48 -31.68
N VAL A 62 -21.41 37.22 -31.33
CA VAL A 62 -20.13 37.11 -32.01
C VAL A 62 -19.76 35.66 -31.78
N GLU A 63 -19.96 34.81 -32.80
CA GLU A 63 -19.28 33.53 -32.87
C GLU A 63 -17.82 33.85 -32.60
N ALA A 64 -17.37 33.55 -31.39
CA ALA A 64 -15.99 33.71 -31.01
C ALA A 64 -15.20 32.79 -31.93
N THR A 65 -14.72 33.35 -33.03
CA THR A 65 -13.81 32.66 -33.94
C THR A 65 -12.72 32.07 -33.07
N ALA A 66 -12.69 30.74 -33.01
CA ALA A 66 -11.79 30.00 -32.18
C ALA A 66 -10.37 30.55 -32.44
N THR A 67 -9.76 31.12 -31.42
CA THR A 67 -8.40 31.66 -31.55
C THR A 67 -7.48 30.56 -32.08
N VAL A 68 -6.37 30.92 -32.73
CA VAL A 68 -5.37 29.95 -33.23
C VAL A 68 -4.94 28.96 -32.13
N TRP A 69 -5.00 29.40 -30.87
CA TRP A 69 -4.80 28.60 -29.67
C TRP A 69 -5.91 27.57 -29.42
N ALA A 70 -7.18 27.99 -29.50
CA ALA A 70 -8.34 27.08 -29.40
C ALA A 70 -8.39 26.06 -30.55
N LEU A 71 -7.96 26.43 -31.77
CA LEU A 71 -7.85 25.52 -32.92
C LEU A 71 -6.66 24.55 -32.82
N ALA A 72 -5.64 24.86 -32.01
CA ALA A 72 -4.52 23.97 -31.72
C ALA A 72 -4.85 22.89 -30.66
N GLY A 73 -6.13 22.67 -30.36
CA GLY A 73 -6.59 21.68 -29.37
C GLY A 73 -6.37 22.10 -27.92
N SER A 74 -6.07 23.38 -27.64
CA SER A 74 -5.97 23.84 -26.26
C SER A 74 -7.36 23.85 -25.63
N ARG A 75 -7.61 22.96 -24.65
CA ARG A 75 -8.66 23.23 -23.66
C ARG A 75 -8.46 24.62 -23.07
N SER A 76 -9.55 25.26 -22.66
CA SER A 76 -9.44 26.56 -22.01
C SER A 76 -8.45 26.45 -20.85
N TRP A 77 -7.49 27.38 -20.79
CA TRP A 77 -6.52 27.48 -19.69
C TRP A 77 -7.19 27.36 -18.31
N THR A 78 -8.42 27.86 -18.20
CA THR A 78 -9.26 27.77 -16.99
C THR A 78 -9.54 26.33 -16.55
N GLY A 79 -9.74 25.39 -17.48
CA GLY A 79 -9.98 23.98 -17.17
C GLY A 79 -8.74 23.27 -16.63
N CYS A 80 -7.58 23.47 -17.25
CA CYS A 80 -6.34 22.89 -16.70
C CYS A 80 -5.93 23.56 -15.38
N SER A 81 -6.25 24.84 -15.19
CA SER A 81 -6.00 25.56 -13.93
C SER A 81 -6.85 25.03 -12.77
N SER A 82 -8.14 24.74 -12.98
CA SER A 82 -8.98 24.16 -11.92
C SER A 82 -8.50 22.76 -11.52
N VAL A 83 -8.15 21.92 -12.50
CA VAL A 83 -7.60 20.58 -12.25
C VAL A 83 -6.23 20.66 -11.56
N ALA A 84 -5.40 21.66 -11.90
CA ALA A 84 -4.14 21.91 -11.18
C ALA A 84 -4.38 22.22 -9.70
N HIS A 85 -5.38 23.06 -9.40
CA HIS A 85 -5.73 23.42 -8.02
C HIS A 85 -6.22 22.20 -7.23
N GLU A 86 -7.08 21.37 -7.84
CA GLU A 86 -7.52 20.11 -7.24
C GLU A 86 -6.33 19.18 -6.94
N ALA A 87 -5.45 18.98 -7.91
CA ALA A 87 -4.25 18.15 -7.75
C ALA A 87 -3.35 18.68 -6.62
N SER A 88 -3.12 20.00 -6.58
CA SER A 88 -2.31 20.64 -5.55
C SER A 88 -2.85 20.40 -4.15
N ASN A 89 -4.18 20.50 -3.97
CA ASN A 89 -4.81 20.27 -2.67
C ASN A 89 -4.64 18.82 -2.20
N GLN A 90 -4.67 17.85 -3.12
CA GLN A 90 -4.49 16.43 -2.78
C GLN A 90 -3.03 16.06 -2.53
N LEU A 91 -2.08 16.71 -3.20
CA LEU A 91 -0.65 16.44 -3.07
C LEU A 91 -0.06 16.85 -1.70
N PHE A 92 -0.68 17.82 -1.02
CA PHE A 92 -0.16 18.36 0.25
C PHE A 92 -0.03 17.32 1.37
N GLY A 93 -0.88 16.29 1.40
CA GLY A 93 -0.91 15.31 2.50
C GLY A 93 0.07 14.13 2.38
N TYR A 94 0.75 13.95 1.24
CA TYR A 94 1.59 12.77 0.95
C TYR A 94 1.02 11.44 1.48
N HIS A 95 -0.31 11.26 1.39
CA HIS A 95 -0.97 10.05 1.86
C HIS A 95 -0.55 8.87 0.96
N GLU A 96 -0.19 7.76 1.59
CA GLU A 96 0.32 6.57 0.91
C GLU A 96 -0.78 5.50 0.75
N ASP A 97 -2.06 5.87 0.86
CA ASP A 97 -3.16 4.93 0.74
C ASP A 97 -3.27 4.35 -0.68
N VAL A 98 -3.25 3.02 -0.77
CA VAL A 98 -3.43 2.33 -2.05
C VAL A 98 -4.81 2.59 -2.63
N ASN A 99 -4.88 2.65 -3.94
CA ASN A 99 -6.12 2.84 -4.68
C ASN A 99 -6.45 1.62 -5.55
N ASN A 100 -7.73 1.43 -5.85
CA ASN A 100 -8.21 0.40 -6.76
C ASN A 100 -8.34 0.93 -8.20
N TYR A 101 -7.57 1.95 -8.56
CA TYR A 101 -7.65 2.52 -9.89
C TYR A 101 -7.22 1.50 -10.94
N ARG A 102 -7.94 1.51 -12.07
CA ARG A 102 -7.55 0.77 -13.26
C ARG A 102 -6.67 1.65 -14.14
N GLU A 103 -6.13 1.05 -15.20
CA GLU A 103 -5.55 1.81 -16.29
C GLU A 103 -6.52 2.90 -16.78
N ASN A 104 -5.98 4.03 -17.25
CA ASN A 104 -6.77 5.17 -17.69
C ASN A 104 -7.69 5.78 -16.61
N HIS A 105 -7.28 5.74 -15.34
CA HIS A 105 -8.00 6.44 -14.27
C HIS A 105 -8.09 7.95 -14.51
N HIS A 106 -8.97 8.64 -13.76
CA HIS A 106 -9.22 10.07 -13.89
C HIS A 106 -7.93 10.90 -14.04
N TRP A 107 -6.96 10.76 -13.12
CA TRP A 107 -5.70 11.50 -13.22
C TRP A 107 -4.83 11.16 -14.45
N ALA A 108 -4.89 9.94 -14.98
CA ALA A 108 -4.19 9.57 -16.21
C ALA A 108 -4.83 10.24 -17.44
N ILE A 109 -6.17 10.35 -17.45
CA ILE A 109 -6.91 11.12 -18.46
C ILE A 109 -6.51 12.60 -18.35
N GLN A 110 -6.56 13.18 -17.15
CA GLN A 110 -6.19 14.58 -16.93
C GLN A 110 -4.73 14.86 -17.30
N ALA A 111 -3.79 13.94 -17.06
CA ALA A 111 -2.40 14.08 -17.48
C ALA A 111 -2.23 14.11 -19.00
N ARG A 112 -3.08 13.42 -19.76
CA ARG A 112 -3.11 13.51 -21.23
C ARG A 112 -3.74 14.81 -21.72
N GLU A 113 -4.80 15.25 -21.06
CA GLU A 113 -5.53 16.48 -21.42
C GLU A 113 -4.78 17.76 -21.03
N CYS A 114 -4.01 17.72 -19.94
CA CYS A 114 -3.24 18.83 -19.39
C CYS A 114 -1.75 18.42 -19.22
N PRO A 115 -1.03 18.08 -20.30
CA PRO A 115 0.31 17.49 -20.24
C PRO A 115 1.41 18.45 -19.78
N ASN A 116 1.09 19.74 -19.67
CA ASN A 116 2.02 20.78 -19.23
C ASN A 116 1.70 21.26 -17.81
N VAL A 117 0.93 20.53 -17.00
CA VAL A 117 0.59 20.94 -15.62
C VAL A 117 1.31 20.03 -14.62
N PRO A 118 2.39 20.52 -13.95
CA PRO A 118 3.19 19.70 -13.05
C PRO A 118 2.40 19.00 -11.94
N GLU A 119 1.39 19.67 -11.37
CA GLU A 119 0.55 19.13 -10.31
C GLU A 119 -0.26 17.94 -10.79
N VAL A 120 -0.83 18.03 -12.00
CA VAL A 120 -1.63 16.95 -12.60
C VAL A 120 -0.75 15.74 -12.93
N LEU A 121 0.43 15.98 -13.49
CA LEU A 121 1.42 14.94 -13.77
C LEU A 121 1.90 14.26 -12.48
N ALA A 122 2.21 15.04 -11.43
CA ALA A 122 2.62 14.52 -10.13
C ALA A 122 1.51 13.67 -9.49
N MET A 123 0.26 14.11 -9.60
CA MET A 123 -0.89 13.38 -9.07
C MET A 123 -1.15 12.09 -9.86
N ALA A 124 -1.05 12.13 -11.19
CA ALA A 124 -1.14 10.93 -12.03
C ALA A 124 -0.06 9.91 -11.68
N ALA A 125 1.19 10.36 -11.53
CA ALA A 125 2.29 9.51 -11.10
C ALA A 125 2.03 8.88 -9.72
N ARG A 126 1.62 9.68 -8.73
CA ARG A 126 1.24 9.18 -7.40
C ARG A 126 0.13 8.14 -7.49
N SER A 127 -0.91 8.39 -8.27
CA SER A 127 -2.04 7.46 -8.45
C SER A 127 -1.59 6.11 -9.01
N GLU A 128 -0.77 6.10 -10.06
CA GLU A 128 -0.21 4.86 -10.62
C GLU A 128 0.70 4.15 -9.61
N LEU A 129 1.56 4.88 -8.90
CA LEU A 129 2.44 4.31 -7.88
C LEU A 129 1.68 3.67 -6.71
N LEU A 130 0.49 4.18 -6.40
CA LEU A 130 -0.41 3.67 -5.37
C LEU A 130 -1.43 2.66 -5.90
N ARG A 131 -1.39 2.34 -7.19
CA ARG A 131 -2.26 1.32 -7.79
C ARG A 131 -2.01 -0.02 -7.14
N ARG A 132 -3.10 -0.69 -6.78
CA ARG A 132 -3.09 -1.99 -6.12
C ARG A 132 -2.83 -3.11 -7.13
N PHE A 133 -1.85 -3.94 -6.83
CA PHE A 133 -1.52 -5.16 -7.57
C PHE A 133 -1.45 -6.33 -6.59
N ASP A 134 -2.58 -6.86 -6.14
CA ASP A 134 -2.55 -7.88 -5.08
C ASP A 134 -1.93 -9.19 -5.53
N LEU A 135 -1.25 -9.84 -4.59
CA LEU A 135 -0.89 -11.24 -4.73
C LEU A 135 -2.17 -12.10 -4.65
N PRO A 136 -2.30 -13.13 -5.50
CA PRO A 136 -3.46 -14.03 -5.46
C PRO A 136 -3.60 -14.72 -4.11
N GLU A 137 -4.84 -14.96 -3.67
CA GLU A 137 -5.08 -15.79 -2.49
C GLU A 137 -4.67 -17.23 -2.76
N GLY A 138 -4.00 -17.84 -1.79
CA GLY A 138 -3.61 -19.25 -1.87
C GLY A 138 -2.44 -19.56 -2.82
N LEU A 139 -1.75 -18.53 -3.32
CA LEU A 139 -0.54 -18.63 -4.13
C LEU A 139 0.49 -19.63 -3.57
N ASP A 140 1.09 -20.39 -4.47
CA ASP A 140 2.15 -21.39 -4.27
C ASP A 140 3.29 -21.23 -5.32
N GLU A 141 4.24 -22.16 -5.32
CA GLU A 141 5.39 -22.17 -6.25
C GLU A 141 5.02 -22.31 -7.73
N THR A 142 3.81 -22.75 -8.05
CA THR A 142 3.34 -22.95 -9.44
C THR A 142 2.53 -21.77 -9.96
N THR A 143 2.20 -20.82 -9.08
CA THR A 143 1.34 -19.69 -9.42
C THR A 143 2.07 -18.72 -10.34
N ASP A 144 1.52 -18.50 -11.54
CA ASP A 144 2.07 -17.54 -12.49
C ASP A 144 1.84 -16.09 -12.00
N LEU A 145 2.95 -15.39 -11.78
CA LEU A 145 2.97 -13.99 -11.36
C LEU A 145 3.32 -13.02 -12.49
N SER A 146 3.55 -13.50 -13.71
CA SER A 146 4.02 -12.71 -14.86
C SER A 146 3.12 -11.52 -15.21
N THR A 147 1.80 -11.69 -15.06
CA THR A 147 0.82 -10.63 -15.32
C THR A 147 0.93 -9.50 -14.29
N ILE A 148 1.13 -9.85 -13.01
CA ILE A 148 1.33 -8.87 -11.93
C ILE A 148 2.65 -8.15 -12.14
N GLU A 149 3.70 -8.89 -12.45
CA GLU A 149 5.05 -8.35 -12.68
C GLU A 149 5.06 -7.35 -13.84
N THR A 150 4.54 -7.74 -15.00
CA THR A 150 4.40 -6.87 -16.17
C THR A 150 3.56 -5.63 -15.83
N GLY A 151 2.40 -5.82 -15.18
CA GLY A 151 1.52 -4.72 -14.82
C GLY A 151 2.17 -3.72 -13.86
N VAL A 152 2.99 -4.19 -12.90
CA VAL A 152 3.78 -3.32 -12.03
C VAL A 152 4.80 -2.56 -12.86
N LEU A 153 5.61 -3.23 -13.66
CA LEU A 153 6.65 -2.60 -14.48
C LEU A 153 6.09 -1.50 -15.39
N ASP A 154 4.99 -1.77 -16.09
CA ASP A 154 4.33 -0.81 -16.97
C ASP A 154 3.80 0.40 -16.20
N SER A 155 3.14 0.17 -15.06
CA SER A 155 2.65 1.25 -14.19
C SER A 155 3.80 2.11 -13.65
N ARG A 156 4.92 1.51 -13.26
CA ARG A 156 6.12 2.25 -12.78
C ARG A 156 6.83 2.99 -13.88
N ALA A 157 6.90 2.45 -15.09
CA ALA A 157 7.43 3.14 -16.26
C ALA A 157 6.57 4.36 -16.60
N GLN A 158 5.24 4.21 -16.63
CA GLN A 158 4.32 5.31 -16.90
C GLN A 158 4.40 6.42 -15.83
N ALA A 159 4.47 6.04 -14.54
CA ALA A 159 4.64 7.00 -13.47
C ALA A 159 5.96 7.78 -13.58
N GLN A 160 7.06 7.11 -13.93
CA GLN A 160 8.34 7.76 -14.17
C GLN A 160 8.28 8.74 -15.34
N ALA A 161 7.62 8.39 -16.44
CA ALA A 161 7.43 9.28 -17.58
C ALA A 161 6.70 10.58 -17.19
N TRP A 162 5.65 10.50 -16.36
CA TRP A 162 4.98 11.70 -15.85
C TRP A 162 5.82 12.50 -14.87
N ILE A 163 6.61 11.84 -14.02
CA ILE A 163 7.56 12.53 -13.13
C ILE A 163 8.59 13.31 -13.96
N ASP A 164 9.13 12.71 -15.01
CA ASP A 164 10.11 13.34 -15.89
C ASP A 164 9.50 14.55 -16.60
N ALA A 165 8.29 14.41 -17.15
CA ALA A 165 7.54 15.51 -17.75
C ALA A 165 7.27 16.64 -16.75
N ALA A 166 6.89 16.31 -15.50
CA ALA A 166 6.64 17.29 -14.46
C ALA A 166 7.91 18.07 -14.10
N LEU A 167 9.06 17.38 -13.98
CA LEU A 167 10.35 18.01 -13.70
C LEU A 167 10.81 18.93 -14.82
N VAL A 168 10.62 18.53 -16.09
CA VAL A 168 10.90 19.36 -17.27
C VAL A 168 10.06 20.64 -17.21
N GLU A 169 8.78 20.51 -16.90
CA GLU A 169 7.87 21.65 -16.85
C GLU A 169 8.14 22.57 -15.66
N GLN A 170 8.48 22.02 -14.48
CA GLN A 170 8.94 22.82 -13.35
C GLN A 170 10.20 23.62 -13.69
N ALA A 171 11.18 22.98 -14.35
CA ALA A 171 12.40 23.65 -14.77
C ALA A 171 12.12 24.77 -15.79
N ARG A 172 11.26 24.50 -16.78
CA ARG A 172 10.84 25.49 -17.79
C ARG A 172 10.18 26.71 -17.16
N ARG A 173 9.37 26.50 -16.12
CA ARG A 173 8.67 27.56 -15.37
C ARG A 173 9.52 28.23 -14.29
N ARG A 174 10.68 27.66 -13.96
CA ARG A 174 11.46 28.00 -12.76
C ARG A 174 10.63 27.85 -11.48
N ASP A 175 9.75 26.86 -11.48
CA ASP A 175 8.91 26.52 -10.34
C ASP A 175 9.65 25.60 -9.38
N ASN A 176 9.91 26.09 -8.18
CA ASN A 176 10.65 25.37 -7.15
C ASN A 176 9.73 24.69 -6.11
N ARG A 177 8.40 24.67 -6.33
CA ARG A 177 7.47 24.03 -5.39
C ARG A 177 7.78 22.54 -5.25
N GLY A 178 7.79 22.08 -4.00
CA GLY A 178 7.99 20.67 -3.69
C GLY A 178 6.73 19.84 -3.94
N LEU A 179 6.62 19.23 -5.12
CA LEU A 179 5.55 18.27 -5.46
C LEU A 179 5.90 16.82 -5.06
N GLY A 180 6.98 16.64 -4.29
CA GLY A 180 7.51 15.33 -3.88
C GLY A 180 7.92 14.42 -5.03
N LEU A 181 8.19 14.96 -6.22
CA LEU A 181 8.55 14.19 -7.42
C LEU A 181 9.73 13.23 -7.18
N GLU A 182 10.74 13.66 -6.43
CA GLU A 182 11.90 12.81 -6.10
C GLU A 182 11.56 11.69 -5.09
N TYR A 183 10.61 11.94 -4.18
CA TYR A 183 10.09 10.90 -3.28
C TYR A 183 9.33 9.84 -4.09
N TRP A 184 8.42 10.26 -4.97
CA TRP A 184 7.65 9.37 -5.83
C TRP A 184 8.55 8.60 -6.81
N ARG A 185 9.56 9.26 -7.39
CA ARG A 185 10.58 8.61 -8.22
C ARG A 185 11.34 7.54 -7.45
N GLY A 186 11.81 7.87 -6.25
CA GLY A 186 12.51 6.91 -5.39
C GLY A 186 11.67 5.67 -5.12
N ARG A 187 10.37 5.85 -4.89
CA ARG A 187 9.42 4.76 -4.69
C ARG A 187 9.20 3.91 -5.93
N ALA A 188 9.10 4.54 -7.11
CA ALA A 188 8.98 3.85 -8.39
C ALA A 188 10.19 2.95 -8.64
N LEU A 189 11.40 3.52 -8.52
CA LEU A 189 12.67 2.84 -8.74
C LEU A 189 12.89 1.71 -7.74
N LEU A 190 12.52 1.91 -6.47
CA LEU A 190 12.57 0.86 -5.45
C LEU A 190 11.68 -0.32 -5.85
N SER A 191 10.45 -0.05 -6.30
CA SER A 191 9.51 -1.11 -6.68
C SER A 191 9.91 -1.90 -7.93
N THR A 192 10.77 -1.34 -8.79
CA THR A 192 11.34 -2.01 -9.96
C THR A 192 12.73 -2.60 -9.71
N GLY A 193 13.27 -2.47 -8.50
CA GLY A 193 14.59 -2.99 -8.13
C GLY A 193 15.78 -2.13 -8.58
N ASP A 194 15.59 -0.91 -9.10
CA ASP A 194 16.69 0.02 -9.34
C ASP A 194 17.11 0.70 -8.03
N LEU A 195 17.89 -0.03 -7.23
CA LEU A 195 18.31 0.41 -5.90
C LEU A 195 19.23 1.63 -5.94
N VAL A 196 20.08 1.75 -6.97
CA VAL A 196 20.99 2.88 -7.13
C VAL A 196 20.21 4.15 -7.46
N GLY A 197 19.29 4.06 -8.42
CA GLY A 197 18.38 5.13 -8.78
C GLY A 197 17.49 5.53 -7.60
N ALA A 198 16.90 4.56 -6.90
CA ALA A 198 16.06 4.78 -5.73
C ALA A 198 16.81 5.54 -4.62
N ARG A 199 18.00 5.07 -4.24
CA ARG A 199 18.86 5.73 -3.24
C ARG A 199 19.12 7.19 -3.63
N LYS A 200 19.51 7.43 -4.89
CA LYS A 200 19.82 8.78 -5.38
C LYS A 200 18.61 9.70 -5.31
N ALA A 201 17.43 9.24 -5.74
CA ALA A 201 16.20 10.02 -5.72
C ALA A 201 15.73 10.34 -4.29
N LEU A 202 15.72 9.34 -3.41
CA LEU A 202 15.30 9.50 -2.01
C LEU A 202 16.25 10.43 -1.24
N LEU A 203 17.57 10.34 -1.46
CA LEU A 203 18.54 11.27 -0.88
C LEU A 203 18.36 12.72 -1.38
N ARG A 204 18.04 12.92 -2.66
CA ARG A 204 17.70 14.25 -3.19
C ARG A 204 16.44 14.81 -2.53
N SER A 205 15.42 13.98 -2.35
CA SER A 205 14.19 14.36 -1.65
C SER A 205 14.45 14.72 -0.19
N LEU A 206 15.30 13.94 0.50
CA LEU A 206 15.70 14.20 1.88
C LEU A 206 16.49 15.50 2.03
N ALA A 207 17.45 15.76 1.15
CA ALA A 207 18.23 17.00 1.15
C ALA A 207 17.37 18.25 0.92
N ARG A 208 16.27 18.11 0.16
CA ARG A 208 15.30 19.18 -0.09
C ARG A 208 14.21 19.31 0.97
N ALA A 209 14.15 18.38 1.94
CA ALA A 209 13.08 18.27 2.92
C ALA A 209 11.68 18.31 2.26
N SER A 210 11.51 17.71 1.07
CA SER A 210 10.25 17.79 0.32
C SER A 210 9.11 16.95 0.88
N VAL A 211 9.44 15.97 1.74
CA VAL A 211 8.52 15.05 2.43
C VAL A 211 9.05 14.85 3.84
N GLU A 212 8.20 14.41 4.77
CA GLU A 212 8.62 14.12 6.14
C GLU A 212 9.79 13.12 6.17
N GLY A 213 10.85 13.47 6.91
CA GLY A 213 12.11 12.71 6.89
C GLY A 213 11.97 11.25 7.29
N TRP A 214 11.00 10.91 8.16
CA TRP A 214 10.76 9.52 8.56
C TRP A 214 10.16 8.66 7.42
N LYS A 215 9.33 9.21 6.52
CA LYS A 215 8.84 8.49 5.32
C LYS A 215 10.00 8.17 4.39
N LEU A 216 10.87 9.14 4.16
CA LEU A 216 12.05 8.99 3.32
C LEU A 216 13.04 7.97 3.88
N ARG A 217 13.34 8.04 5.18
CA ARG A 217 14.23 7.09 5.84
C ARG A 217 13.69 5.67 5.83
N ARG A 218 12.37 5.48 5.87
CA ARG A 218 11.74 4.16 5.73
C ARG A 218 12.03 3.53 4.36
N LEU A 219 11.86 4.28 3.28
CA LEU A 219 12.14 3.78 1.93
C LEU A 219 13.65 3.63 1.68
N LEU A 220 14.48 4.52 2.24
CA LEU A 220 15.94 4.36 2.21
C LEU A 220 16.37 3.10 2.98
N ALA A 221 15.75 2.80 4.12
CA ALA A 221 16.06 1.58 4.86
C ALA A 221 15.77 0.33 4.04
N LEU A 222 14.65 0.28 3.32
CA LEU A 222 14.37 -0.82 2.38
C LEU A 222 15.37 -0.85 1.22
N THR A 223 15.72 0.31 0.67
CA THR A 223 16.72 0.41 -0.41
C THR A 223 18.07 -0.16 0.03
N GLU A 224 18.54 0.20 1.22
CA GLU A 224 19.79 -0.32 1.78
C GLU A 224 19.69 -1.80 2.15
N LEU A 225 18.53 -2.24 2.65
CA LEU A 225 18.28 -3.65 2.97
C LEU A 225 18.44 -4.53 1.74
N TYR A 226 17.79 -4.15 0.63
CA TYR A 226 17.84 -4.90 -0.63
C TYR A 226 19.19 -4.78 -1.34
N ALA A 227 19.97 -3.76 -1.01
CA ALA A 227 21.35 -3.62 -1.49
C ALA A 227 22.37 -4.41 -0.64
N GLY A 228 21.92 -5.14 0.39
CA GLY A 228 22.78 -5.88 1.31
C GLY A 228 23.50 -5.01 2.36
N ASN A 229 23.21 -3.71 2.43
CA ASN A 229 23.84 -2.77 3.35
C ASN A 229 23.11 -2.74 4.70
N LEU A 230 23.21 -3.84 5.44
CA LEU A 230 22.43 -4.07 6.66
C LEU A 230 22.63 -3.00 7.74
N ASP A 231 23.85 -2.53 7.96
CA ASP A 231 24.14 -1.52 8.99
C ASP A 231 23.42 -0.19 8.69
N ALA A 232 23.47 0.24 7.43
CA ALA A 232 22.79 1.45 6.97
C ALA A 232 21.26 1.27 7.05
N ALA A 233 20.74 0.11 6.63
CA ALA A 233 19.33 -0.22 6.72
C ALA A 233 18.83 -0.15 8.18
N LEU A 234 19.61 -0.66 9.13
CA LEU A 234 19.26 -0.66 10.55
C LEU A 234 19.25 0.74 11.16
N ASP A 235 20.25 1.57 10.88
CA ASP A 235 20.28 2.97 11.35
C ASP A 235 19.08 3.76 10.80
N LEU A 236 18.83 3.64 9.49
CA LEU A 236 17.71 4.32 8.83
C LEU A 236 16.36 3.85 9.36
N ALA A 237 16.15 2.55 9.53
CA ALA A 237 14.91 2.00 10.05
C ALA A 237 14.66 2.43 11.51
N LYS A 238 15.69 2.44 12.35
CA LYS A 238 15.59 2.92 13.74
C LYS A 238 15.24 4.41 13.79
N ARG A 239 15.91 5.24 13.00
CA ARG A 239 15.60 6.68 12.93
C ARG A 239 14.20 6.94 12.40
N ALA A 240 13.79 6.26 11.33
CA ALA A 240 12.43 6.35 10.80
C ALA A 240 11.38 5.94 11.84
N PHE A 241 11.69 4.96 12.69
CA PHE A 241 10.81 4.53 13.77
C PHE A 241 10.71 5.57 14.91
N ILE A 242 11.84 6.13 15.34
CA ILE A 242 11.91 7.10 16.44
C ILE A 242 11.25 8.43 16.04
N ASP A 243 11.53 8.91 14.83
CA ASP A 243 11.06 10.20 14.33
C ASP A 243 9.59 10.18 13.91
N ALA A 244 9.02 9.01 13.62
CA ALA A 244 7.63 8.92 13.18
C ALA A 244 6.65 9.21 14.34
N PRO A 245 5.64 10.07 14.11
CA PRO A 245 4.56 10.25 15.07
C PRO A 245 3.80 8.94 15.25
N GLU A 246 3.12 8.78 16.40
CA GLU A 246 2.49 7.50 16.74
C GLU A 246 1.48 7.03 15.70
N ALA A 247 0.69 7.96 15.14
CA ALA A 247 -0.30 7.68 14.10
C ALA A 247 0.31 7.07 12.81
N ASP A 248 1.56 7.40 12.49
CA ASP A 248 2.25 6.97 11.27
C ASP A 248 3.35 5.93 11.52
N ARG A 249 3.44 5.40 12.75
CA ARG A 249 4.53 4.52 13.15
C ARG A 249 4.35 3.08 12.63
N VAL A 250 3.12 2.69 12.25
CA VAL A 250 2.78 1.32 11.82
C VAL A 250 3.68 0.82 10.67
N PRO A 251 3.85 1.53 9.54
CA PRO A 251 4.73 1.03 8.49
C PRO A 251 6.22 1.05 8.89
N SER A 252 6.62 1.89 9.86
CA SER A 252 7.97 1.83 10.42
C SER A 252 8.19 0.58 11.28
N TYR A 253 7.15 0.02 11.92
CA TYR A 253 7.25 -1.29 12.57
C TYR A 253 7.48 -2.42 11.54
N PHE A 254 6.76 -2.41 10.42
CA PHE A 254 6.97 -3.40 9.35
C PHE A 254 8.41 -3.36 8.83
N VAL A 255 8.92 -2.18 8.45
CA VAL A 255 10.29 -2.05 7.93
C VAL A 255 11.33 -2.44 8.96
N LEU A 256 11.20 -1.98 10.21
CA LEU A 256 12.14 -2.36 11.27
C LEU A 256 12.12 -3.88 11.53
N ALA A 257 10.95 -4.52 11.45
CA ALA A 257 10.86 -5.97 11.58
C ALA A 257 11.62 -6.71 10.49
N LEU A 258 11.45 -6.30 9.22
CA LEU A 258 12.15 -6.90 8.08
C LEU A 258 13.67 -6.74 8.17
N VAL A 259 14.13 -5.57 8.62
CA VAL A 259 15.57 -5.30 8.82
C VAL A 259 16.14 -6.13 9.97
N LEU A 260 15.43 -6.20 11.12
CA LEU A 260 15.88 -7.00 12.26
C LEU A 260 15.93 -8.50 11.93
N ASP A 261 15.00 -8.98 11.11
CA ASP A 261 14.94 -10.39 10.70
C ASP A 261 16.21 -10.76 9.91
N ARG A 262 16.58 -9.94 8.92
CA ARG A 262 17.82 -10.08 8.14
C ARG A 262 19.08 -9.80 8.96
N ALA A 263 18.98 -8.99 10.02
CA ALA A 263 20.06 -8.79 10.99
C ALA A 263 20.25 -9.96 11.98
N GLY A 264 19.36 -10.95 11.97
CA GLY A 264 19.41 -12.10 12.88
C GLY A 264 18.79 -11.85 14.26
N ASP A 265 18.22 -10.67 14.53
CA ASP A 265 17.43 -10.42 15.74
C ASP A 265 15.99 -10.93 15.54
N GLN A 266 15.85 -12.25 15.54
CA GLN A 266 14.60 -12.94 15.30
C GLN A 266 13.51 -12.58 16.32
N ALA A 267 13.90 -12.44 17.59
CA ALA A 267 12.98 -12.09 18.66
C ALA A 267 12.50 -10.63 18.53
N GLY A 268 13.40 -9.70 18.21
CA GLY A 268 13.06 -8.31 17.92
C GLY A 268 12.18 -8.18 16.69
N ALA A 269 12.55 -8.84 15.59
CA ALA A 269 11.81 -8.86 14.35
C ALA A 269 10.36 -9.34 14.55
N ARG A 270 10.19 -10.50 15.22
CA ARG A 270 8.85 -11.05 15.52
C ARG A 270 8.01 -10.10 16.35
N ARG A 271 8.57 -9.50 17.41
CA ARG A 271 7.84 -8.53 18.26
C ARG A 271 7.38 -7.31 17.45
N ARG A 272 8.24 -6.76 16.58
CA ARG A 272 7.91 -5.59 15.76
C ARG A 272 6.86 -5.93 14.70
N MET A 273 7.01 -7.07 14.04
CA MET A 273 6.03 -7.56 13.06
C MET A 273 4.67 -7.81 13.72
N GLN A 274 4.63 -8.48 14.87
CA GLN A 274 3.38 -8.70 15.61
C GLN A 274 2.70 -7.38 15.98
N THR A 275 3.47 -6.42 16.53
CA THR A 275 2.93 -5.09 16.87
C THR A 275 2.35 -4.37 15.65
N ALA A 276 3.00 -4.49 14.48
CA ALA A 276 2.47 -3.92 13.24
C ALA A 276 1.16 -4.59 12.85
N LEU A 277 1.12 -5.92 12.88
CA LEU A 277 -0.05 -6.73 12.48
C LEU A 277 -1.24 -6.59 13.42
N ASP A 278 -1.02 -6.30 14.71
CA ASP A 278 -2.09 -6.05 15.69
C ASP A 278 -2.71 -4.66 15.52
N ARG A 279 -1.94 -3.71 14.98
CA ARG A 279 -2.36 -2.32 14.75
C ARG A 279 -2.85 -2.05 13.33
N ASP A 280 -2.54 -2.94 12.39
CA ASP A 280 -2.87 -2.79 10.99
C ASP A 280 -4.02 -3.72 10.58
N GLU A 281 -5.12 -3.13 10.11
CA GLU A 281 -6.21 -3.85 9.43
C GLU A 281 -5.82 -4.30 8.00
N GLY A 282 -4.58 -4.06 7.62
CA GLY A 282 -3.94 -4.50 6.38
C GLY A 282 -3.75 -3.39 5.35
N SER A 283 -4.22 -2.17 5.62
CA SER A 283 -4.06 -1.02 4.71
C SER A 283 -2.62 -0.53 4.67
N GLN A 284 -1.96 -0.48 5.83
CA GLN A 284 -0.59 0.03 5.95
C GLN A 284 0.42 -0.92 5.32
N LEU A 285 0.22 -2.24 5.50
CA LEU A 285 1.03 -3.24 4.81
C LEU A 285 0.86 -3.16 3.29
N ARG A 286 -0.37 -3.04 2.77
CA ARG A 286 -0.62 -2.89 1.33
C ARG A 286 0.02 -1.63 0.76
N SER A 287 -0.05 -0.52 1.50
CA SER A 287 0.64 0.72 1.17
C SER A 287 2.14 0.51 1.03
N LEU A 288 2.78 -0.12 2.02
CA LEU A 288 4.20 -0.40 1.99
C LEU A 288 4.59 -1.31 0.81
N GLU A 289 3.81 -2.34 0.54
CA GLU A 289 4.03 -3.28 -0.57
C GLU A 289 3.99 -2.62 -1.94
N SER A 290 3.24 -1.53 -2.12
CA SER A 290 3.21 -0.80 -3.39
C SER A 290 4.56 -0.19 -3.80
N ALA A 291 5.48 -0.06 -2.83
CA ALA A 291 6.84 0.41 -2.99
C ALA A 291 7.89 -0.72 -3.10
N MET A 292 7.50 -1.99 -2.91
CA MET A 292 8.42 -3.12 -2.85
C MET A 292 8.48 -3.89 -4.17
N PRO A 293 9.65 -4.45 -4.55
CA PRO A 293 9.74 -5.47 -5.58
C PRO A 293 8.84 -6.67 -5.29
N LEU A 294 8.41 -7.38 -6.33
CA LEU A 294 7.45 -8.48 -6.19
C LEU A 294 7.93 -9.60 -5.25
N HIS A 295 9.20 -10.03 -5.35
CA HIS A 295 9.75 -11.06 -4.46
C HIS A 295 9.78 -10.59 -2.99
N GLU A 296 10.04 -9.32 -2.72
CA GLU A 296 10.01 -8.76 -1.37
C GLU A 296 8.60 -8.69 -0.77
N ARG A 297 7.59 -8.55 -1.61
CA ARG A 297 6.18 -8.67 -1.19
C ARG A 297 5.86 -10.10 -0.76
N LEU A 298 6.36 -11.11 -1.50
CA LEU A 298 6.24 -12.52 -1.11
C LEU A 298 6.91 -12.77 0.24
N TYR A 299 8.15 -12.30 0.42
CA TYR A 299 8.87 -12.41 1.69
C TYR A 299 8.07 -11.81 2.84
N THR A 300 7.63 -10.56 2.66
CA THR A 300 6.92 -9.81 3.70
C THR A 300 5.62 -10.51 4.11
N ARG A 301 4.85 -11.02 3.14
CA ARG A 301 3.63 -11.79 3.40
C ARG A 301 3.91 -13.13 4.06
N ALA A 302 4.94 -13.86 3.61
CA ALA A 302 5.34 -15.14 4.19
C ALA A 302 5.74 -14.96 5.66
N TYR A 303 6.53 -13.94 5.96
CA TYR A 303 6.96 -13.61 7.31
C TYR A 303 5.79 -13.14 8.19
N ALA A 304 4.90 -12.29 7.67
CA ALA A 304 3.70 -11.88 8.39
C ALA A 304 2.81 -13.08 8.79
N LYS A 305 2.59 -14.02 7.87
CA LYS A 305 1.84 -15.27 8.16
C LYS A 305 2.58 -16.18 9.14
N THR A 306 3.91 -16.24 9.07
CA THR A 306 4.75 -16.96 10.04
C THR A 306 4.54 -16.41 11.45
N VAL A 307 4.52 -15.07 11.59
CA VAL A 307 4.31 -14.40 12.88
C VAL A 307 2.90 -14.63 13.43
N ARG A 308 1.87 -14.62 12.56
CA ARG A 308 0.47 -14.97 12.91
C ARG A 308 0.23 -16.46 13.18
N SER A 309 1.25 -17.30 13.10
CA SER A 309 1.12 -18.76 13.24
C SER A 309 0.19 -19.40 12.19
N GLU A 310 0.07 -18.79 11.00
CA GLU A 310 -0.71 -19.31 9.87
C GLU A 310 0.16 -20.25 9.00
N ALA A 311 0.56 -21.40 9.58
CA ALA A 311 1.62 -22.26 9.02
C ALA A 311 1.40 -22.66 7.55
N SER A 312 0.21 -23.15 7.18
CA SER A 312 -0.08 -23.59 5.80
C SER A 312 -0.03 -22.45 4.79
N GLY A 313 -0.45 -21.24 5.17
CA GLY A 313 -0.36 -20.06 4.32
C GLY A 313 1.07 -19.54 4.20
N ALA A 314 1.82 -19.55 5.31
CA ALA A 314 3.21 -19.15 5.33
C ALA A 314 4.10 -20.09 4.48
N LEU A 315 3.91 -21.41 4.60
CA LEU A 315 4.67 -22.40 3.82
C LEU A 315 4.52 -22.20 2.32
N ARG A 316 3.29 -21.99 1.82
CA ARG A 316 3.05 -21.73 0.39
C ARG A 316 3.76 -20.47 -0.11
N LEU A 317 3.73 -19.40 0.67
CA LEU A 317 4.42 -18.15 0.32
C LEU A 317 5.94 -18.29 0.39
N TRP A 318 6.48 -19.05 1.35
CA TRP A 318 7.92 -19.35 1.38
C TRP A 318 8.35 -20.20 0.19
N ASN A 319 7.56 -21.18 -0.22
CA ASN A 319 7.82 -21.95 -1.44
C ASN A 319 7.84 -21.03 -2.67
N ALA A 320 6.81 -20.19 -2.82
CA ALA A 320 6.71 -19.25 -3.92
C ALA A 320 7.87 -18.27 -3.95
N TYR A 321 8.30 -17.77 -2.79
CA TYR A 321 9.48 -16.92 -2.66
C TYR A 321 10.78 -17.65 -3.05
N LEU A 322 10.99 -18.88 -2.59
CA LEU A 322 12.20 -19.66 -2.90
C LEU A 322 12.27 -20.09 -4.36
N ALA A 323 11.12 -20.22 -5.04
CA ALA A 323 11.04 -20.49 -6.47
C ALA A 323 11.48 -19.29 -7.35
N ARG A 324 11.61 -18.09 -6.76
CA ARG A 324 12.05 -16.89 -7.47
C ARG A 324 13.57 -16.89 -7.72
N PRO A 325 14.04 -16.38 -8.88
CA PRO A 325 15.47 -16.21 -9.14
C PRO A 325 16.12 -15.06 -8.38
N GLU A 326 15.36 -14.05 -7.95
CA GLU A 326 15.89 -12.81 -7.37
C GLU A 326 16.65 -12.96 -6.03
N PRO A 327 16.21 -13.78 -5.05
CA PRO A 327 16.89 -13.88 -3.76
C PRO A 327 18.33 -14.40 -3.86
N GLU A 328 19.24 -13.80 -3.11
CA GLU A 328 20.64 -14.27 -3.02
C GLU A 328 20.80 -15.41 -2.00
N ASP A 329 21.91 -16.16 -2.05
CA ASP A 329 22.16 -17.32 -1.18
C ASP A 329 22.00 -17.05 0.34
N PRO A 330 22.46 -15.91 0.91
CA PRO A 330 22.24 -15.62 2.33
C PRO A 330 20.75 -15.50 2.67
N GLU A 331 19.98 -14.90 1.76
CA GLU A 331 18.56 -14.64 1.93
C GLU A 331 17.73 -15.91 1.71
N ARG A 332 18.07 -16.73 0.70
CA ARG A 332 17.48 -18.06 0.52
C ARG A 332 17.63 -18.92 1.77
N ARG A 333 18.83 -18.96 2.36
CA ARG A 333 19.06 -19.70 3.62
C ARG A 333 18.23 -19.17 4.79
N LEU A 334 17.98 -17.86 4.87
CA LEU A 334 17.10 -17.30 5.88
C LEU A 334 15.64 -17.73 5.66
N ALA A 335 15.15 -17.65 4.42
CA ALA A 335 13.81 -18.11 4.05
C ALA A 335 13.62 -19.62 4.27
N GLU A 336 14.61 -20.44 3.94
CA GLU A 336 14.62 -21.89 4.22
C GLU A 336 14.54 -22.19 5.71
N ARG A 337 15.22 -21.41 6.56
CA ARG A 337 15.10 -21.54 8.03
C ARG A 337 13.68 -21.23 8.51
N HIS A 338 13.09 -20.14 8.01
CA HIS A 338 11.69 -19.80 8.32
C HIS A 338 10.74 -20.91 7.87
N GLN A 339 10.90 -21.42 6.65
CA GLN A 339 10.12 -22.53 6.11
C GLN A 339 10.30 -23.81 6.94
N THR A 340 11.53 -24.15 7.32
CA THR A 340 11.82 -25.35 8.12
C THR A 340 11.22 -25.25 9.53
N ALA A 341 11.27 -24.07 10.15
CA ALA A 341 10.68 -23.82 11.46
C ALA A 341 9.15 -23.98 11.49
N LEU A 342 8.49 -23.89 10.33
CA LEU A 342 7.04 -24.10 10.19
C LEU A 342 6.64 -25.55 9.98
N ARG A 343 7.57 -26.43 9.61
CA ARG A 343 7.26 -27.85 9.41
C ARG A 343 7.05 -28.51 10.78
N PRO A 344 6.00 -29.34 10.93
CA PRO A 344 5.81 -30.09 12.16
C PRO A 344 7.05 -30.94 12.43
N LEU A 345 7.58 -30.86 13.66
CA LEU A 345 8.66 -31.74 14.09
C LEU A 345 8.20 -33.19 13.87
N PRO A 346 9.02 -34.06 13.26
CA PRO A 346 8.66 -35.46 13.12
C PRO A 346 8.37 -36.01 14.51
N GLY A 347 7.19 -36.62 14.67
CA GLY A 347 6.71 -37.19 15.93
C GLY A 347 7.53 -38.41 16.36
N ASN A 348 8.81 -38.23 16.63
CA ASN A 348 9.69 -39.24 17.21
C ASN A 348 9.82 -39.00 18.72
N LEU A 349 8.69 -39.04 19.40
CA LEU A 349 8.60 -39.36 20.83
C LEU A 349 7.50 -40.42 21.08
N GLY A 350 7.23 -41.26 20.07
CA GLY A 350 6.59 -42.56 20.30
C GLY A 350 7.62 -43.50 20.93
N GLY A 351 7.72 -43.47 22.26
CA GLY A 351 8.45 -44.48 23.02
C GLY A 351 7.99 -45.89 22.67
N PRO A 352 8.80 -46.93 22.92
CA PRO A 352 8.46 -48.30 22.57
C PRO A 352 7.09 -48.65 23.16
N ALA A 353 6.19 -49.14 22.30
CA ALA A 353 4.91 -49.67 22.71
C ALA A 353 5.16 -50.72 23.80
N HIS A 354 4.58 -50.49 24.99
CA HIS A 354 4.48 -51.53 26.01
C HIS A 354 3.58 -52.65 25.48
N ALA A 355 4.15 -53.55 24.69
CA ALA A 355 3.62 -54.89 24.52
C ALA A 355 3.80 -55.59 25.86
N ASN A 356 2.82 -55.51 26.76
CA ASN A 356 2.52 -56.46 27.84
C ASN A 356 1.48 -55.91 28.84
N GLU A 357 0.31 -55.46 28.40
CA GLU A 357 -0.85 -55.34 29.30
C GLU A 357 -2.11 -55.76 28.53
N GLY A 358 -2.46 -57.05 28.62
CA GLY A 358 -3.67 -57.57 27.96
C GLY A 358 -3.74 -59.09 27.82
N ALA A 359 -3.14 -59.87 28.73
CA ALA A 359 -3.30 -61.32 28.76
C ALA A 359 -3.30 -61.86 30.20
N ALA A 360 -4.20 -61.35 31.03
CA ALA A 360 -4.58 -61.99 32.29
C ALA A 360 -5.87 -61.36 32.83
N ALA A 361 -7.04 -61.92 32.46
CA ALA A 361 -8.23 -62.01 33.31
C ALA A 361 -9.47 -62.43 32.51
N SER A 362 -9.70 -63.74 32.40
CA SER A 362 -11.06 -64.33 32.44
C SER A 362 -10.98 -65.86 32.32
N GLY A 363 -10.52 -66.50 33.40
CA GLY A 363 -10.71 -67.93 33.62
C GLY A 363 -11.66 -68.13 34.81
N GLY A 364 -12.87 -68.63 34.52
CA GLY A 364 -13.78 -69.36 35.42
C GLY A 364 -14.40 -68.58 36.60
N PRO A 365 -15.49 -69.07 37.21
CA PRO A 365 -16.04 -70.43 37.16
C PRO A 365 -17.13 -70.70 36.12
#